data_AF-A0A0N9HNQ1-F1
#
_entry.id   AF-A0A0N9HNQ1-F1
#
_cell.length_a   1.000
_cell.length_b   1.000
_cell.length_c   1.000
_cell.angle_alpha   90.00
_cell.angle_beta   90.00
_cell.angle_gamma   90.00
#
_symmetry.space_group_name_H-M   'P 1'
#
loop_
_entity.id
_entity.type
_entity.pdbx_description
1 polymer ?
#
loop_
_entity_poly.entity_id
_entity_poly.type
_entity_poly.pdbx_seq_one_letter_code
_entity_poly.pdbx_strand_id
1 'polypeptide(L)'
;MPRFPSSHARTRTQPSSSPSLSHSALPPRKRMPASPYQQCTPPAMDQLVHTELLASQQAFLQAVKGKAEGEFASRWTATLGRAAQAAEAGMLTSRTLALLRDVLQRVHIVSSILHSCEVATSETTSGMIAETHAYMSSINQQSLRVSTRSSPAFLAPSPPSAPNDILAPYRRWFLDHFAHPYLTSADK
;
A
#
# COMPACT_ATOMS: atom_id res chain seq x y z
N MET A 1 70.01 -35.96 -23.40
CA MET A 1 70.54 -35.68 -24.75
C MET A 1 69.50 -34.89 -25.54
N PRO A 2 69.93 -33.89 -26.34
CA PRO A 2 69.08 -32.93 -27.04
C PRO A 2 68.66 -33.44 -28.43
N ARG A 3 67.56 -32.91 -29.01
CA ARG A 3 67.46 -32.54 -30.45
C ARG A 3 66.11 -31.87 -30.81
N PHE A 4 66.24 -30.57 -31.05
CA PHE A 4 65.62 -29.62 -32.01
C PHE A 4 64.15 -29.74 -32.50
N PRO A 5 63.48 -28.57 -32.68
CA PRO A 5 62.20 -28.44 -33.36
C PRO A 5 62.38 -28.38 -34.88
N SER A 6 61.49 -29.01 -35.64
CA SER A 6 61.46 -28.88 -37.10
C SER A 6 60.45 -27.81 -37.54
N SER A 7 60.98 -26.71 -38.04
CA SER A 7 60.29 -25.73 -38.87
C SER A 7 59.57 -26.42 -40.02
N HIS A 8 58.27 -26.16 -40.19
CA HIS A 8 57.60 -26.29 -41.48
C HIS A 8 56.94 -24.94 -41.81
N ALA A 9 57.71 -24.14 -42.53
CA ALA A 9 57.18 -23.08 -43.37
C ALA A 9 56.32 -23.75 -44.46
N ARG A 10 55.01 -23.54 -44.43
CA ARG A 10 54.12 -23.89 -45.54
C ARG A 10 53.54 -22.62 -46.15
N THR A 11 54.24 -22.21 -47.21
CA THR A 11 53.82 -21.49 -48.39
C THR A 11 52.30 -21.49 -48.58
N ARG A 12 51.66 -20.34 -48.33
CA ARG A 12 50.25 -20.08 -48.66
C ARG A 12 50.17 -19.69 -50.13
N THR A 13 49.86 -20.64 -50.99
CA THR A 13 49.51 -20.37 -52.39
C THR A 13 48.07 -19.85 -52.46
N GLN A 14 47.93 -18.61 -52.93
CA GLN A 14 46.71 -18.18 -53.62
C GLN A 14 46.76 -18.74 -55.05
N PRO A 15 45.60 -19.11 -55.61
CA PRO A 15 45.19 -18.35 -56.79
C PRO A 15 43.72 -17.95 -56.78
N SER A 16 43.50 -16.87 -57.53
CA SER A 16 42.27 -16.18 -57.86
C SER A 16 41.13 -17.09 -58.34
N SER A 17 39.90 -16.74 -57.99
CA SER A 17 38.73 -17.07 -58.79
C SER A 17 37.69 -15.94 -58.69
N SER A 18 37.44 -15.37 -59.87
CA SER A 18 36.46 -14.40 -60.37
C SER A 18 35.26 -14.03 -59.48
N PRO A 19 34.84 -12.74 -59.47
CA PRO A 19 33.51 -12.37 -59.00
C PRO A 19 32.48 -12.69 -60.09
N SER A 20 31.56 -13.60 -59.78
CA SER A 20 30.33 -13.78 -60.55
C SER A 20 29.48 -12.50 -60.43
N LEU A 21 29.45 -11.73 -61.51
CA LEU A 21 28.52 -10.61 -61.71
C LEU A 21 27.08 -11.17 -61.82
N SER A 22 26.47 -11.42 -60.66
CA SER A 22 25.02 -11.63 -60.57
C SER A 22 24.32 -10.28 -60.71
N HIS A 23 23.86 -9.99 -61.93
CA HIS A 23 22.93 -8.91 -62.23
C HIS A 23 21.55 -9.23 -61.64
N SER A 24 21.41 -9.08 -60.31
CA SER A 24 20.11 -8.88 -59.69
C SER A 24 19.71 -7.44 -59.88
N ALA A 25 18.91 -7.17 -60.91
CA ALA A 25 18.19 -5.93 -61.10
C ALA A 25 17.15 -5.76 -59.98
N LEU A 26 17.60 -5.28 -58.82
CA LEU A 26 16.72 -4.68 -57.82
C LEU A 26 16.65 -3.18 -58.13
N PRO A 27 15.46 -2.57 -58.16
CA PRO A 27 15.36 -1.13 -58.31
C PRO A 27 16.16 -0.46 -57.21
N PRO A 28 16.83 0.68 -57.47
CA PRO A 28 17.52 1.41 -56.42
C PRO A 28 16.48 1.76 -55.37
N ARG A 29 16.49 1.03 -54.24
CA ARG A 29 15.85 1.50 -53.02
C ARG A 29 16.51 2.84 -52.76
N LYS A 30 15.81 3.92 -53.12
CA LYS A 30 16.06 5.25 -52.57
C LYS A 30 16.19 5.00 -51.08
N ARG A 31 17.42 5.01 -50.57
CA ARG A 31 17.65 5.20 -49.15
C ARG A 31 17.05 6.57 -48.92
N MET A 32 15.80 6.58 -48.47
CA MET A 32 15.23 7.73 -47.79
C MET A 32 16.34 8.15 -46.83
N PRO A 33 16.86 9.39 -46.91
CA PRO A 33 17.75 9.85 -45.86
C PRO A 33 17.01 9.55 -44.57
N ALA A 34 17.67 8.84 -43.66
CA ALA A 34 17.13 8.61 -42.33
C ALA A 34 16.57 9.96 -41.89
N SER A 35 15.25 10.02 -41.73
CA SER A 35 14.59 11.23 -41.26
C SER A 35 15.42 11.71 -40.08
N PRO A 36 15.87 12.98 -40.04
CA PRO A 36 16.39 13.55 -38.83
C PRO A 36 15.17 13.76 -37.93
N TYR A 37 14.54 12.67 -37.49
CA TYR A 37 14.10 12.61 -36.13
C TYR A 37 15.36 12.85 -35.34
N GLN A 38 15.63 14.14 -35.13
CA GLN A 38 16.43 14.65 -34.05
C GLN A 38 16.07 13.72 -32.90
N GLN A 39 17.00 12.85 -32.53
CA GLN A 39 17.05 12.31 -31.20
C GLN A 39 17.35 13.53 -30.34
N CYS A 40 16.31 14.35 -30.16
CA CYS A 40 16.27 15.46 -29.25
C CYS A 40 16.25 14.74 -27.92
N THR A 41 17.44 14.46 -27.39
CA THR A 41 17.61 13.98 -26.03
C THR A 41 16.71 14.87 -25.19
N PRO A 42 15.66 14.32 -24.54
CA PRO A 42 14.73 15.15 -23.80
C PRO A 42 15.55 15.98 -22.82
N PRO A 43 15.22 17.27 -22.66
CA PRO A 43 16.00 18.16 -21.81
C PRO A 43 16.17 17.47 -20.46
N ALA A 44 17.38 17.53 -19.87
CA ALA A 44 17.71 16.77 -18.67
C ALA A 44 16.65 16.93 -17.55
N MET A 45 15.98 18.09 -17.52
CA MET A 45 14.86 18.37 -16.63
C MET A 45 13.59 17.55 -16.93
N ASP A 46 13.21 17.36 -18.19
CA ASP A 46 12.06 16.53 -18.58
C ASP A 46 12.25 15.07 -18.13
N GLN A 47 13.45 14.50 -18.34
CA GLN A 47 13.77 13.15 -17.87
C GLN A 47 13.75 13.05 -16.34
N LEU A 48 14.30 14.06 -15.66
CA LEU A 48 14.30 14.12 -14.20
C LEU A 48 12.85 14.15 -13.68
N VAL A 49 12.03 15.07 -14.16
CA VAL A 49 10.63 15.19 -13.73
C VAL A 49 9.85 13.92 -14.07
N HIS A 50 10.06 13.35 -15.25
CA HIS A 50 9.40 12.10 -15.64
C HIS A 50 9.75 10.93 -14.71
N THR A 51 11.03 10.77 -14.37
CA THR A 51 11.46 9.69 -13.45
C THR A 51 10.98 9.93 -12.02
N GLU A 52 11.01 11.18 -11.55
CA GLU A 52 10.46 11.55 -10.24
C GLU A 52 8.95 11.26 -10.16
N LEU A 53 8.16 11.60 -11.18
CA LEU A 53 6.72 11.34 -11.20
C LEU A 53 6.38 9.85 -11.08
N LEU A 54 7.12 8.99 -11.80
CA LEU A 54 6.95 7.54 -11.70
C LEU A 54 7.36 7.02 -10.32
N ALA A 55 8.46 7.53 -9.77
CA ALA A 55 8.91 7.18 -8.42
C ALA A 55 7.88 7.63 -7.36
N SER A 56 7.31 8.84 -7.51
CA SER A 56 6.24 9.35 -6.65
C SER A 56 4.99 8.51 -6.73
N GLN A 57 4.59 8.05 -7.92
CA GLN A 57 3.45 7.15 -8.07
C GLN A 57 3.66 5.85 -7.30
N GLN A 58 4.85 5.24 -7.41
CA GLN A 58 5.18 4.04 -6.66
C GLN A 58 5.21 4.30 -5.15
N ALA A 59 5.81 5.43 -4.73
CA ALA A 59 5.90 5.82 -3.33
C ALA A 59 4.51 6.08 -2.73
N PHE A 60 3.59 6.68 -3.48
CA PHE A 60 2.20 6.90 -3.07
C PHE A 60 1.50 5.57 -2.73
N LEU A 61 1.65 4.57 -3.61
CA LEU A 61 1.06 3.24 -3.36
C LEU A 61 1.66 2.55 -2.12
N GLN A 62 2.91 2.82 -1.77
CA GLN A 62 3.52 2.31 -0.53
C GLN A 62 3.05 3.10 0.70
N ALA A 63 2.86 4.41 0.56
CA ALA A 63 2.32 5.28 1.60
C ALA A 63 0.88 4.87 1.96
N VAL A 64 0.03 4.61 0.96
CA VAL A 64 -1.34 4.10 1.16
C VAL A 64 -1.37 2.73 1.85
N LYS A 65 -0.30 1.94 1.74
CA LYS A 65 -0.14 0.67 2.48
C LYS A 65 0.37 0.87 3.92
N GLY A 66 0.48 2.10 4.40
CA GLY A 66 0.80 2.44 5.79
C GLY A 66 2.28 2.55 6.14
N LYS A 67 3.19 2.59 5.14
CA LYS A 67 4.65 2.51 5.42
C LYS A 67 5.39 3.84 5.51
N ALA A 68 4.89 4.94 4.92
CA ALA A 68 5.67 6.18 4.78
C ALA A 68 4.85 7.43 4.36
N GLU A 69 3.72 7.71 5.01
CA GLU A 69 2.84 8.83 4.60
C GLU A 69 3.52 10.21 4.68
N GLY A 70 4.12 10.55 5.81
CA GLY A 70 4.75 11.87 6.00
C GLY A 70 5.95 12.14 5.10
N GLU A 71 6.79 11.12 4.87
CA GLU A 71 7.92 11.22 3.95
C GLU A 71 7.45 11.38 2.50
N PHE A 72 6.40 10.65 2.11
CA PHE A 72 5.79 10.79 0.79
C PHE A 72 5.27 12.21 0.57
N ALA A 73 4.50 12.77 1.51
CA ALA A 73 3.91 14.09 1.35
C ALA A 73 4.94 15.20 1.12
N SER A 74 6.05 15.18 1.88
CA SER A 74 7.16 16.12 1.71
C SER A 74 7.82 16.01 0.33
N ARG A 75 8.18 14.79 -0.08
CA ARG A 75 8.79 14.53 -1.39
C ARG A 75 7.85 14.89 -2.53
N TRP A 76 6.57 14.55 -2.41
CA TRP A 76 5.54 14.84 -3.39
C TRP A 76 5.38 16.34 -3.63
N THR A 77 5.34 17.13 -2.55
CA THR A 77 5.24 18.59 -2.64
C THR A 77 6.46 19.18 -3.38
N ALA A 78 7.66 18.69 -3.07
CA ALA A 78 8.89 19.13 -3.74
C ALA A 78 8.90 18.76 -5.23
N THR A 79 8.48 17.54 -5.59
CA THR A 79 8.37 17.09 -6.99
C THR A 79 7.34 17.92 -7.76
N LEU A 80 6.18 18.21 -7.17
CA LEU A 80 5.17 19.07 -7.79
C LEU A 80 5.68 20.50 -8.00
N GLY A 81 6.38 21.07 -7.02
CA GLY A 81 7.00 22.40 -7.16
C GLY A 81 7.98 22.45 -8.33
N ARG A 82 8.87 21.45 -8.45
CA ARG A 82 9.79 21.35 -9.59
C ARG A 82 9.06 21.15 -10.91
N ALA A 83 8.07 20.27 -10.96
CA ALA A 83 7.30 20.01 -12.16
C ALA A 83 6.54 21.25 -12.64
N ALA A 84 5.97 22.03 -11.72
CA ALA A 84 5.29 23.29 -12.03
C ALA A 84 6.26 24.31 -12.63
N GLN A 85 7.42 24.54 -11.99
CA GLN A 85 8.45 25.45 -12.52
C GLN A 85 8.96 25.02 -13.90
N ALA A 86 9.20 23.72 -14.10
CA ALA A 86 9.63 23.18 -15.39
C ALA A 86 8.53 23.29 -16.46
N ALA A 87 7.26 23.14 -16.08
CA ALA A 87 6.12 23.32 -16.99
C ALA A 87 5.98 24.78 -17.44
N GLU A 88 6.03 25.72 -16.50
CA GLU A 88 5.96 27.16 -16.78
C GLU A 88 7.13 27.64 -17.65
N ALA A 89 8.32 27.08 -17.44
CA ALA A 89 9.49 27.35 -18.25
C ALA A 89 9.47 26.65 -19.64
N GLY A 90 8.42 25.90 -19.97
CA GLY A 90 8.31 25.17 -21.23
C GLY A 90 9.34 24.05 -21.41
N MET A 91 9.91 23.55 -20.31
CA MET A 91 10.97 22.54 -20.32
C MET A 91 10.44 21.10 -20.38
N LEU A 92 9.14 20.91 -20.20
CA LEU A 92 8.50 19.59 -20.20
C LEU A 92 7.90 19.26 -21.57
N THR A 93 8.09 18.02 -21.98
CA THR A 93 7.43 17.48 -23.16
C THR A 93 5.93 17.27 -22.91
N SER A 94 5.14 17.26 -23.98
CA SER A 94 3.69 16.97 -23.91
C SER A 94 3.41 15.61 -23.24
N ARG A 95 4.30 14.63 -23.46
CA ARG A 95 4.23 13.32 -22.82
C ARG A 95 4.36 13.41 -21.30
N THR A 96 5.35 14.15 -20.81
CA THR A 96 5.59 14.31 -19.36
C THR A 96 4.48 15.11 -18.70
N LEU A 97 3.94 16.13 -19.38
CA LEU A 97 2.77 16.88 -18.90
C LEU A 97 1.52 16.00 -18.80
N ALA A 98 1.29 15.12 -19.79
CA ALA A 98 0.19 14.16 -19.73
C ALA A 98 0.36 13.18 -18.56
N LEU A 99 1.59 12.69 -18.32
CA LEU A 99 1.91 11.84 -17.17
C LEU A 99 1.66 12.58 -15.85
N LEU A 100 2.13 13.82 -15.71
CA LEU A 100 1.90 14.64 -14.53
C LEU A 100 0.40 14.75 -14.21
N ARG A 101 -0.43 15.03 -15.23
CA ARG A 101 -1.89 15.10 -15.08
C ARG A 101 -2.50 13.78 -14.63
N ASP A 102 -2.09 12.67 -15.23
CA ASP A 102 -2.59 11.33 -14.87
C ASP A 102 -2.23 10.96 -13.43
N VAL A 103 -0.98 11.19 -13.02
CA VAL A 103 -0.54 10.92 -11.64
C VAL A 103 -1.30 11.79 -10.65
N LEU A 104 -1.43 13.10 -10.90
CA LEU A 104 -2.21 14.01 -10.06
C LEU A 104 -3.66 13.56 -9.90
N GLN A 105 -4.30 13.19 -11.01
CA GLN A 105 -5.69 12.72 -11.00
C GLN A 105 -5.85 11.44 -10.19
N ARG A 106 -4.95 10.47 -10.34
CA ARG A 106 -4.98 9.23 -9.56
C ARG A 106 -4.77 9.46 -8.08
N VAL A 107 -3.79 10.28 -7.71
CA VAL A 107 -3.51 10.64 -6.31
C VAL A 107 -4.75 11.29 -5.70
N HIS A 108 -5.36 12.25 -6.41
CA HIS A 108 -6.58 12.93 -5.96
C HIS A 108 -7.78 11.99 -5.77
N ILE A 109 -8.03 11.08 -6.72
CA ILE A 109 -9.11 10.10 -6.61
C ILE A 109 -8.91 9.21 -5.39
N VAL A 110 -7.71 8.66 -5.22
CA VAL A 110 -7.43 7.77 -4.09
C VAL A 110 -7.51 8.51 -2.77
N SER A 111 -6.92 9.71 -2.67
CA SER A 111 -6.96 10.50 -1.44
C SER A 111 -8.37 10.93 -1.05
N SER A 112 -9.21 11.30 -2.03
CA SER A 112 -10.60 11.69 -1.77
C SER A 112 -11.46 10.52 -1.29
N ILE A 113 -11.27 9.33 -1.86
CA ILE A 113 -11.94 8.11 -1.40
C ILE A 113 -11.48 7.76 0.02
N LEU A 114 -10.18 7.78 0.30
CA LEU A 114 -9.66 7.50 1.64
C LEU A 114 -10.22 8.48 2.67
N HIS A 115 -10.22 9.78 2.36
CA HIS A 115 -10.80 10.79 3.23
C HIS A 115 -12.30 10.57 3.48
N SER A 116 -13.06 10.22 2.45
CA SER A 116 -14.49 9.92 2.59
C SER A 116 -14.73 8.69 3.48
N CYS A 117 -13.90 7.66 3.35
CA CYS A 117 -13.96 6.47 4.21
C CYS A 117 -13.62 6.81 5.67
N GLU A 118 -12.62 7.65 5.92
CA GLU A 118 -12.26 8.11 7.27
C GLU A 118 -13.41 8.87 7.92
N VAL A 119 -14.03 9.81 7.19
CA VAL A 119 -15.20 10.56 7.67
C VAL A 119 -16.34 9.62 8.02
N ALA A 120 -16.73 8.73 7.10
CA ALA A 120 -17.82 7.78 7.32
C ALA A 120 -17.56 6.83 8.51
N THR A 121 -16.31 6.39 8.68
CA THR A 121 -15.91 5.55 9.82
C THR A 121 -15.98 6.33 11.13
N SER A 122 -15.54 7.59 11.14
CA SER A 122 -15.63 8.46 12.33
C SER A 122 -17.08 8.73 12.72
N GLU A 123 -17.96 8.97 11.75
CA GLU A 123 -19.39 9.19 12.00
C GLU A 123 -20.07 7.93 12.56
N THR A 124 -19.80 6.78 11.94
CA THR A 124 -20.36 5.49 12.39
C THR A 124 -19.91 5.14 13.80
N THR A 125 -18.61 5.30 14.09
CA THR A 125 -18.07 5.02 15.43
C THR A 125 -18.65 5.99 16.48
N SER A 126 -18.77 7.27 16.16
CA SER A 126 -19.42 8.26 17.03
C SER A 126 -20.89 7.90 17.30
N GLY A 127 -21.63 7.51 16.26
CA GLY A 127 -23.02 7.06 16.37
C GLY A 127 -23.16 5.82 17.27
N MET A 128 -22.32 4.80 17.06
CA MET A 128 -22.34 3.59 17.90
C MET A 128 -22.00 3.89 19.37
N ILE A 129 -21.07 4.80 19.63
CA ILE A 129 -20.74 5.25 21.00
C ILE A 129 -21.95 5.95 21.63
N ALA A 130 -22.65 6.82 20.88
CA ALA A 130 -23.84 7.50 21.38
C ALA A 130 -24.99 6.52 21.67
N GLU A 131 -25.23 5.55 20.77
CA GLU A 131 -26.27 4.53 20.94
C GLU A 131 -25.98 3.61 22.13
N THR A 132 -24.73 3.15 22.28
CA THR A 132 -24.34 2.31 23.43
C THR A 132 -24.49 3.07 24.74
N HIS A 133 -24.12 4.35 24.78
CA HIS A 133 -24.33 5.20 25.96
C HIS A 133 -25.83 5.40 26.28
N ALA A 134 -26.66 5.64 25.26
CA ALA A 134 -28.11 5.75 25.42
C ALA A 134 -28.73 4.45 25.93
N TYR A 135 -28.30 3.31 25.38
CA TYR A 135 -28.76 1.99 25.80
C TYR A 135 -28.38 1.69 27.26
N MET A 136 -27.12 1.90 27.66
CA MET A 136 -26.68 1.73 29.05
C MET A 136 -27.45 2.64 30.02
N SER A 137 -27.70 3.88 29.61
CA SER A 137 -28.51 4.82 30.39
C SER A 137 -29.95 4.33 30.58
N SER A 138 -30.54 3.72 29.54
CA SER A 138 -31.90 3.17 29.60
C SER A 138 -32.00 1.93 30.49
N ILE A 139 -30.99 1.04 30.49
CA ILE A 139 -30.93 -0.13 31.39
C ILE A 139 -30.88 0.32 32.85
N ASN A 140 -30.05 1.30 33.17
CA ASN A 140 -29.96 1.82 34.54
C ASN A 140 -31.32 2.37 35.03
N GLN A 141 -32.08 3.03 34.16
CA GLN A 141 -33.42 3.52 34.48
C GLN A 141 -34.46 2.40 34.63
N GLN A 142 -34.37 1.32 33.85
CA GLN A 142 -35.26 0.16 33.98
C GLN A 142 -34.98 -0.66 35.24
N SER A 143 -33.71 -0.84 35.62
CA SER A 143 -33.30 -1.49 36.87
C SER A 143 -33.92 -0.81 38.11
N LEU A 144 -33.95 0.54 38.12
CA LEU A 144 -34.58 1.32 39.18
C LEU A 144 -36.11 1.17 39.24
N ARG A 145 -36.77 0.79 38.14
CA ARG A 145 -38.24 0.64 38.09
C ARG A 145 -38.73 -0.76 38.46
N VAL A 146 -37.91 -1.80 38.33
CA VAL A 146 -38.30 -3.18 38.71
C VAL A 146 -38.25 -3.39 40.23
N SER A 147 -37.57 -2.51 40.97
CA SER A 147 -37.37 -2.65 42.42
C SER A 147 -38.55 -2.22 43.31
N THR A 148 -39.75 -1.94 42.75
CA THR A 148 -40.95 -1.52 43.53
C THR A 148 -42.12 -2.50 43.49
N ARG A 149 -42.01 -3.68 42.84
CA ARG A 149 -43.00 -4.74 43.03
C ARG A 149 -42.59 -5.66 44.18
N SER A 150 -43.00 -5.27 45.38
CA SER A 150 -43.15 -6.17 46.53
C SER A 150 -44.03 -7.36 46.13
N SER A 151 -43.42 -8.50 45.87
CA SER A 151 -44.10 -9.79 45.74
C SER A 151 -44.42 -10.34 47.13
N PRO A 152 -45.62 -10.90 47.38
CA PRO A 152 -45.97 -11.45 48.69
C PRO A 152 -45.10 -12.67 48.99
N ALA A 153 -44.66 -12.73 50.25
CA ALA A 153 -43.74 -13.70 50.79
C ALA A 153 -44.24 -15.14 50.68
N PHE A 154 -43.44 -16.02 50.09
CA PHE A 154 -43.40 -17.43 50.43
C PHE A 154 -42.07 -17.71 51.12
N LEU A 155 -42.17 -18.01 52.42
CA LEU A 155 -41.05 -18.30 53.31
C LEU A 155 -40.44 -19.65 52.96
N ALA A 156 -39.29 -19.63 52.29
CA ALA A 156 -38.33 -20.73 52.33
C ALA A 156 -37.07 -20.22 53.07
N PRO A 157 -36.50 -20.97 54.03
CA PRO A 157 -35.29 -20.54 54.72
C PRO A 157 -34.11 -20.63 53.75
N SER A 158 -33.68 -19.47 53.22
CA SER A 158 -32.40 -19.36 52.52
C SER A 158 -31.27 -19.31 53.55
N PRO A 159 -30.14 -20.01 53.33
CA PRO A 159 -28.96 -19.84 54.17
C PRO A 159 -28.43 -18.38 54.10
N PRO A 160 -27.71 -17.91 55.12
CA PRO A 160 -27.26 -16.52 55.21
C PRO A 160 -26.31 -16.21 54.05
N SER A 161 -26.78 -15.35 53.14
CA SER A 161 -25.96 -14.82 52.04
C SER A 161 -24.88 -13.93 52.64
N ALA A 162 -23.61 -14.26 52.38
CA ALA A 162 -22.49 -13.43 52.84
C ALA A 162 -22.55 -12.05 52.16
N PRO A 163 -22.23 -10.95 52.88
CA PRO A 163 -22.42 -9.56 52.41
C PRO A 163 -21.61 -9.17 51.16
N ASN A 164 -20.69 -10.01 50.69
CA ASN A 164 -19.84 -9.74 49.52
C ASN A 164 -20.36 -10.34 48.19
N ASP A 165 -21.53 -11.00 48.20
CA ASP A 165 -22.03 -11.72 47.01
C ASP A 165 -22.59 -10.80 45.91
N ILE A 166 -22.75 -9.50 46.20
CA ILE A 166 -23.25 -8.49 45.24
C ILE A 166 -22.14 -8.06 44.26
N LEU A 167 -20.86 -8.24 44.62
CA LEU A 167 -19.71 -7.70 43.86
C LEU A 167 -19.09 -8.67 42.85
N ALA A 168 -19.55 -9.91 42.77
CA ALA A 168 -18.96 -10.88 41.84
C ALA A 168 -19.99 -11.77 41.15
N PRO A 169 -20.79 -11.22 40.19
CA PRO A 169 -21.74 -12.00 39.39
C PRO A 169 -21.10 -13.23 38.73
N TYR A 170 -19.83 -13.11 38.33
CA TYR A 170 -19.06 -14.19 37.70
C TYR A 170 -18.56 -15.27 38.67
N ARG A 171 -18.50 -14.99 39.98
CA ARG A 171 -18.01 -15.95 40.97
C ARG A 171 -18.95 -17.14 41.08
N ARG A 172 -20.26 -16.91 41.03
CA ARG A 172 -21.26 -17.96 41.20
C ARG A 172 -21.33 -18.87 39.97
N TRP A 173 -21.30 -18.28 38.77
CA TRP A 173 -21.16 -19.05 37.53
C TRP A 173 -19.88 -19.88 37.52
N PHE A 174 -18.75 -19.30 37.95
CA PHE A 174 -17.47 -20.01 38.00
C PHE A 174 -17.47 -21.19 38.99
N LEU A 175 -18.07 -21.02 40.18
CA LEU A 175 -18.19 -22.10 41.16
C LEU A 175 -19.18 -23.20 40.71
N ASP A 176 -20.24 -22.83 40.00
CA ASP A 176 -21.21 -23.79 39.47
C ASP A 176 -20.65 -24.62 38.29
N HIS A 177 -19.69 -24.07 37.55
CA HIS A 177 -19.16 -24.69 36.32
C HIS A 177 -17.78 -25.32 36.51
N PHE A 178 -17.07 -25.00 37.59
CA PHE A 178 -15.77 -25.59 37.91
C PHE A 178 -15.82 -26.24 39.30
N ALA A 179 -15.91 -27.57 39.32
CA ALA A 179 -15.94 -28.34 40.56
C ALA A 179 -14.67 -28.18 41.43
N HIS A 180 -13.54 -27.79 40.80
CA HIS A 180 -12.24 -27.59 41.45
C HIS A 180 -11.57 -26.29 40.97
N PRO A 181 -12.00 -25.11 41.47
CA PRO A 181 -11.50 -23.82 40.99
C PRO A 181 -10.06 -23.52 41.45
N TYR A 182 -9.59 -24.24 42.47
CA TYR A 182 -8.21 -24.24 42.90
C TYR A 182 -7.78 -25.69 43.04
N LEU A 183 -6.86 -26.14 42.19
CA LEU A 183 -6.08 -27.36 42.43
C LEU A 183 -5.49 -27.24 43.83
N THR A 184 -6.01 -28.04 44.77
CA THR A 184 -5.47 -28.07 46.13
C THR A 184 -4.04 -28.58 46.05
N SER A 185 -3.16 -28.04 46.87
CA SER A 185 -1.72 -28.35 46.96
C SER A 185 -1.35 -29.82 47.19
N ALA A 186 -2.34 -30.72 47.26
CA ALA A 186 -2.21 -32.16 47.40
C ALA A 186 -1.91 -32.90 46.07
N ASP A 187 -1.90 -32.19 44.93
CA ASP A 187 -1.56 -32.73 43.60
C ASP A 187 -0.11 -32.40 43.18
N LYS A 188 0.81 -32.35 44.15
CA LYS A 188 2.26 -32.18 43.97
C LYS A 188 3.04 -33.33 44.58
#